data_AF-A0A806K2F3-F1
#
_entry.id   AF-A0A806K2F3-F1
#
_cell.length_a   1.000
_cell.length_b   1.000
_cell.length_c   1.000
_cell.angle_alpha   90.00
_cell.angle_beta   90.00
_cell.angle_gamma   90.00
#
_symmetry.space_group_name_H-M   'P 1'
#
loop_
_entity.id
_entity.type
_entity.pdbx_description
1 polymer ?
#
loop_
_entity_poly.entity_id
_entity_poly.type
_entity_poly.pdbx_seq_one_letter_code
_entity_poly.pdbx_strand_id
1 'polypeptide(L)' 'MAIPDGVTGIDDRAFYDCKNLESVTIPDSVTNMINSFDRCFKIVIRCGENSYAHKYAEENGIKFELAG' A
#
# COMPACT_ATOMS: atom_id res chain seq x y z
N MET A 1 -6.92 0.35 -7.78
CA MET A 1 -7.36 1.74 -7.46
C MET A 1 -6.13 2.62 -7.25
N ALA A 2 -6.27 3.94 -7.18
CA ALA A 2 -5.17 4.86 -6.87
C ALA A 2 -5.55 5.73 -5.68
N ILE A 3 -4.64 5.89 -4.73
CA ILE A 3 -4.76 6.87 -3.65
C ILE A 3 -4.37 8.23 -4.22
N PRO A 4 -5.15 9.30 -4.00
CA PRO A 4 -4.84 10.63 -4.53
C PRO A 4 -3.52 11.19 -4.00
N ASP A 5 -2.84 11.97 -4.83
CA ASP A 5 -1.66 12.73 -4.41
C ASP A 5 -2.02 13.68 -3.24
N GLY A 6 -1.08 13.84 -2.31
CA GLY A 6 -1.26 14.68 -1.12
C GLY A 6 -1.89 13.96 0.08
N VAL A 7 -2.35 12.72 -0.08
CA VAL A 7 -2.65 11.84 1.07
C VAL A 7 -1.33 11.51 1.77
N THR A 8 -1.26 11.78 3.07
CA THR A 8 -0.07 11.58 3.90
C THR A 8 -0.12 10.32 4.75
N GLY A 9 -1.30 9.71 4.91
CA GLY A 9 -1.48 8.52 5.71
C GLY A 9 -2.66 7.66 5.28
N ILE A 10 -2.55 6.37 5.55
CA ILE A 10 -3.62 5.39 5.41
C ILE A 10 -3.87 4.82 6.80
N ASP A 11 -5.08 5.00 7.30
CA ASP A 11 -5.45 4.66 8.67
C ASP A 11 -5.28 3.16 8.98
N ASP A 12 -5.25 2.86 10.28
CA ASP A 12 -5.21 1.49 10.78
C ASP A 12 -6.34 0.66 10.18
N ARG A 13 -5.99 -0.47 9.57
CA ARG A 13 -6.95 -1.43 8.98
C ARG A 13 -7.89 -0.84 7.92
N ALA A 14 -7.54 0.26 7.25
CA ALA A 14 -8.39 0.93 6.25
C ALA A 14 -8.90 0.00 5.13
N PHE A 15 -8.13 -1.01 4.74
CA PHE A 15 -8.50 -2.03 3.75
C PHE A 15 -8.53 -3.45 4.33
N TYR A 16 -8.76 -3.60 5.64
CA TYR A 16 -8.78 -4.91 6.29
C TYR A 16 -9.72 -5.91 5.61
N ASP A 17 -9.22 -7.13 5.40
CA ASP A 17 -9.95 -8.26 4.80
C ASP A 17 -10.51 -8.00 3.39
N CYS A 18 -9.98 -7.02 2.65
CA CYS A 18 -10.30 -6.77 1.24
C CYS A 18 -9.69 -7.86 0.33
N LYS A 19 -10.21 -9.08 0.41
CA LYS A 19 -9.72 -10.28 -0.30
C LYS A 19 -9.74 -10.19 -1.83
N ASN A 20 -10.53 -9.27 -2.39
CA ASN A 20 -10.65 -9.04 -3.82
C ASN A 20 -9.87 -7.80 -4.30
N LEU A 21 -9.16 -7.10 -3.40
CA LEU A 21 -8.34 -5.97 -3.80
C LEU A 21 -7.07 -6.48 -4.48
N GLU A 22 -7.01 -6.35 -5.80
CA GLU A 22 -5.91 -6.87 -6.62
C GLU A 22 -4.74 -5.90 -6.70
N SER A 23 -4.99 -4.60 -6.77
CA SER A 23 -3.93 -3.60 -6.81
C SER A 23 -4.33 -2.22 -6.32
N VAL A 24 -3.37 -1.54 -5.71
CA VAL A 24 -3.48 -0.15 -5.27
C VAL A 24 -2.20 0.61 -5.62
N THR A 25 -2.34 1.78 -6.23
CA THR A 25 -1.22 2.72 -6.39
C THR A 25 -1.18 3.64 -5.17
N ILE A 26 -0.04 3.64 -4.48
CA ILE A 26 0.22 4.47 -3.30
C ILE A 26 1.23 5.55 -3.70
N PRO A 27 0.87 6.85 -3.59
CA PRO A 27 1.79 7.92 -3.90
C PRO A 27 2.87 8.05 -2.82
N ASP A 28 4.03 8.57 -3.20
CA ASP A 28 5.17 8.79 -2.30
C ASP A 28 4.88 9.80 -1.18
N SER A 29 3.80 10.56 -1.29
CA SER A 29 3.33 11.45 -0.22
C SER A 29 2.86 10.70 1.03
N VAL A 30 2.51 9.42 0.91
CA VAL A 30 2.09 8.61 2.06
C VAL A 30 3.31 8.27 2.91
N THR A 31 3.27 8.67 4.18
CA THR A 31 4.35 8.45 5.15
C THR A 31 3.89 7.69 6.40
N ASN A 32 2.65 7.19 6.41
CA ASN A 32 2.10 6.44 7.52
C ASN A 32 1.11 5.38 7.04
N MET A 33 1.37 4.11 7.35
CA MET A 33 0.49 2.98 7.07
C MET A 33 0.65 1.94 8.18
N ILE A 34 -0.45 1.49 8.77
CA ILE A 34 -0.44 0.56 9.91
C ILE A 34 -1.48 -0.52 9.66
N ASN A 35 -1.08 -1.79 9.52
CA ASN A 35 -1.97 -2.93 9.25
C ASN A 35 -3.02 -2.68 8.13
N SER A 36 -2.76 -1.72 7.24
CA SER A 36 -3.78 -1.15 6.36
C SER A 36 -4.31 -2.20 5.39
N PHE A 37 -3.49 -3.20 5.04
CA PHE A 37 -3.80 -4.29 4.12
C PHE A 37 -3.83 -5.68 4.77
N ASP A 38 -4.02 -5.75 6.08
CA ASP A 38 -4.17 -7.03 6.78
C ASP A 38 -5.25 -7.90 6.14
N ARG A 39 -4.94 -9.19 5.97
CA ARG A 39 -5.83 -10.19 5.32
C ARG A 39 -6.17 -9.90 3.86
N CYS A 40 -5.44 -9.00 3.19
CA CYS A 40 -5.53 -8.80 1.74
C CYS A 40 -4.57 -9.75 1.01
N PHE A 41 -5.01 -10.97 0.72
CA PHE A 41 -4.11 -12.01 0.19
C PHE A 41 -3.76 -11.87 -1.31
N LYS A 42 -4.48 -11.03 -2.06
CA LYS A 42 -4.29 -10.86 -3.51
C LYS A 42 -3.63 -9.54 -3.91
N ILE A 43 -3.36 -8.66 -2.95
CA ILE A 43 -3.01 -7.28 -3.25
C ILE A 43 -1.59 -7.17 -3.80
N VAL A 44 -1.44 -6.29 -4.80
CA VAL A 44 -0.17 -5.75 -5.26
C VAL A 44 -0.13 -4.25 -4.96
N ILE A 45 0.87 -3.81 -4.20
CA ILE A 45 1.13 -2.39 -3.96
C ILE A 45 1.98 -1.84 -5.10
N ARG A 46 1.48 -0.84 -5.83
CA ARG A 46 2.25 -0.05 -6.79
C ARG A 46 2.77 1.19 -6.10
N CYS A 47 4.08 1.39 -6.06
CA CYS A 47 4.70 2.49 -5.30
C CYS A 47 6.06 2.88 -5.89
N GLY A 48 6.56 4.07 -5.54
CA GLY A 48 7.91 4.48 -5.90
C GLY A 48 8.98 3.68 -5.15
N GLU A 49 10.17 3.55 -5.75
CA GLU A 49 11.34 2.95 -5.11
C GLU A 49 11.72 3.74 -3.85
N ASN A 50 12.03 3.05 -2.76
CA ASN A 50 12.37 3.62 -1.45
C ASN A 50 11.26 4.47 -0.78
N SER A 51 10.04 4.45 -1.31
CA SER A 51 8.87 5.07 -0.66
C SER A 51 8.49 4.36 0.65
N TYR A 52 7.65 5.00 1.46
CA TYR A 52 7.10 4.36 2.66
C TYR A 52 6.32 3.09 2.30
N ALA A 53 5.52 3.15 1.23
CA ALA A 53 4.74 2.01 0.76
C ALA A 53 5.62 0.84 0.28
N HIS A 54 6.76 1.14 -0.34
CA HIS A 54 7.76 0.15 -0.72
C HIS A 54 8.28 -0.60 0.51
N LYS A 55 8.79 0.15 1.51
CA LYS A 55 9.28 -0.42 2.77
C LYS A 55 8.19 -1.20 3.51
N TYR A 56 6.98 -0.65 3.59
CA TYR A 56 5.83 -1.31 4.19
C TYR A 56 5.53 -2.66 3.52
N ALA A 57 5.59 -2.72 2.18
CA ALA A 57 5.36 -3.94 1.44
C ALA A 57 6.45 -4.99 1.71
N GLU A 58 7.72 -4.58 1.73
CA GLU A 58 8.85 -5.46 2.08
C GLU A 58 8.73 -6.03 3.50
N GLU A 59 8.45 -5.18 4.49
CA GLU A 59 8.34 -5.57 5.91
C GLU A 59 7.18 -6.53 6.19
N ASN A 60 6.07 -6.39 5.44
CA ASN A 60 4.88 -7.21 5.61
C ASN A 60 4.78 -8.39 4.62
N GLY A 61 5.80 -8.60 3.77
CA GLY A 61 5.78 -9.65 2.75
C GLY A 61 4.66 -9.49 1.73
N ILE A 62 4.21 -8.26 1.48
CA ILE A 62 3.17 -7.93 0.51
C ILE A 62 3.84 -7.77 -0.87
N LYS A 63 3.24 -8.35 -1.91
CA LYS A 63 3.73 -8.21 -3.27
C LYS A 63 3.65 -6.74 -3.71
N PHE A 64 4.68 -6.25 -4.39
CA PHE A 64 4.70 -4.89 -4.93
C PHE A 64 5.24 -4.83 -6.37
N GLU A 65 4.96 -3.71 -7.02
CA GLU A 65 5.42 -3.32 -8.35
C GLU A 65 5.96 -1.89 -8.27
N LEU A 66 7.22 -1.66 -8.67
CA LEU A 66 7.82 -0.33 -8.64
C LEU A 66 7.27 0.52 -9.80
N ALA A 67 6.77 1.71 -9.48
CA ALA A 67 6.49 2.75 -10.47
C ALA A 67 7.82 3.43 -10.84
N GLY A 68 8.13 3.46 -12.14
CA GLY A 68 9.34 4.10 -12.67
C GLY A 68 9.24 5.62 -12.75
#